data_AF-A0A1C7GS58-F1
#
_entry.id   AF-A0A1C7GS58-F1
#
_cell.length_a   1.000
_cell.length_b   1.000
_cell.length_c   1.000
_cell.angle_alpha   90.00
_cell.angle_beta   90.00
_cell.angle_gamma   90.00
#
_symmetry.space_group_name_H-M   'P 1'
#
loop_
_entity.id
_entity.type
_entity.pdbx_description
1 polymer ?
#
loop_
_entity_poly.entity_id
_entity_poly.type
_entity_poly.pdbx_seq_one_letter_code
_entity_poly.pdbx_strand_id
1 'polypeptide(L)'
;MTDENYPYLYETHCHTCWCSGCGVSTPYEMAGAYYEAGYAGMIFTDHFLRGNTAVPKDWPWEKKVSRYYDVYLAAREWAKGKDFDVLFGIEHNYGHGKEVLTYGIDLDFLLKYPDIDRLPLSEYSRLVHEWGGFLSMAHPFRDRDYIDMSVGPEPQYLDALEVFNYHNYPEENEKAVELARETGLPGTSGGDVHIYTDGGINNSGIALPKRARTGEELVELLRARDYRLVYEGRLMDCNIL
;
A
#
# COMPACT_ATOMS: atom_id res chain seq x y z
N MET A 1 -7.51 15.27 10.74
CA MET A 1 -6.07 14.98 10.62
C MET A 1 -5.45 15.72 9.45
N THR A 2 -6.08 16.77 8.91
CA THR A 2 -5.60 17.51 7.74
C THR A 2 -5.23 18.94 8.13
N ASP A 3 -4.51 19.63 7.26
CA ASP A 3 -4.35 21.08 7.33
C ASP A 3 -4.74 21.73 6.00
N GLU A 4 -4.67 23.06 5.91
CA GLU A 4 -5.06 23.82 4.72
C GLU A 4 -4.23 23.47 3.47
N ASN A 5 -2.97 23.02 3.65
CA ASN A 5 -2.06 22.66 2.56
C ASN A 5 -2.21 21.18 2.16
N TYR A 6 -2.63 20.31 3.07
CA TYR A 6 -2.80 18.87 2.83
C TYR A 6 -4.21 18.40 3.24
N PRO A 7 -5.27 18.80 2.50
CA PRO A 7 -6.65 18.57 2.90
C PRO A 7 -7.20 17.18 2.55
N TYR A 8 -6.46 16.35 1.80
CA TYR A 8 -7.00 15.09 1.25
C TYR A 8 -6.31 13.86 1.86
N LEU A 9 -7.01 13.10 2.70
CA LEU A 9 -6.48 11.87 3.29
C LEU A 9 -6.63 10.66 2.36
N TYR A 10 -5.61 9.82 2.28
CA TYR A 10 -5.60 8.57 1.54
C TYR A 10 -5.06 7.43 2.40
N GLU A 11 -5.78 6.31 2.44
CA GLU A 11 -5.23 5.05 2.95
C GLU A 11 -4.26 4.46 1.92
N THR A 12 -3.12 3.95 2.38
CA THR A 12 -2.10 3.38 1.49
C THR A 12 -1.89 1.88 1.65
N HIS A 13 -2.39 1.27 2.72
CA HIS A 13 -2.20 -0.13 3.05
C HIS A 13 -3.47 -0.74 3.65
N CYS A 14 -4.21 -1.53 2.87
CA CYS A 14 -5.40 -2.25 3.36
C CYS A 14 -5.71 -3.51 2.54
N HIS A 15 -6.49 -4.40 3.14
CA HIS A 15 -6.79 -5.73 2.63
C HIS A 15 -8.27 -6.05 2.63
N THR A 16 -8.67 -6.91 1.70
CA THR A 16 -10.05 -7.35 1.50
C THR A 16 -10.15 -8.87 1.51
N CYS A 17 -11.31 -9.40 1.90
CA CYS A 17 -11.57 -10.84 1.88
C CYS A 17 -11.65 -11.43 0.46
N TRP A 18 -11.57 -10.60 -0.58
CA TRP A 18 -11.64 -11.07 -1.96
C TRP A 18 -10.32 -11.66 -2.45
N CYS A 19 -9.20 -11.17 -1.92
CA CYS A 19 -7.85 -11.49 -2.39
C CYS A 19 -6.83 -11.72 -1.26
N SER A 20 -7.01 -11.15 -0.07
CA SER A 20 -6.21 -11.49 1.12
C SER A 20 -6.92 -12.55 1.97
N GLY A 21 -6.21 -13.62 2.32
CA GLY A 21 -6.71 -14.71 3.16
C GLY A 21 -6.97 -14.31 4.62
N CYS A 22 -6.35 -13.23 5.08
CA CYS A 22 -6.59 -12.55 6.36
C CYS A 22 -7.61 -11.41 6.26
N GLY A 23 -8.01 -11.00 5.05
CA GLY A 23 -8.99 -9.94 4.87
C GLY A 23 -10.38 -10.41 5.28
N VAL A 24 -11.12 -9.55 5.98
CA VAL A 24 -12.49 -9.85 6.45
C VAL A 24 -13.53 -9.06 5.64
N SER A 25 -13.24 -7.79 5.39
CA SER A 25 -14.18 -6.89 4.74
C SER A 25 -14.15 -7.00 3.22
N THR A 26 -15.31 -6.81 2.62
CA THR A 26 -15.44 -6.68 1.17
C THR A 26 -14.87 -5.35 0.69
N PRO A 27 -14.59 -5.19 -0.62
CA PRO A 27 -14.02 -3.95 -1.15
C PRO A 27 -14.88 -2.71 -0.86
N TYR A 28 -16.21 -2.84 -0.94
CA TYR A 28 -17.13 -1.72 -0.69
C TYR A 28 -17.40 -1.45 0.79
N GLU A 29 -17.26 -2.43 1.68
CA GLU A 29 -17.26 -2.18 3.14
C GLU A 29 -15.99 -1.40 3.54
N MET A 30 -14.83 -1.81 3.02
CA MET A 30 -13.57 -1.10 3.28
C MET A 30 -13.62 0.33 2.74
N ALA A 31 -14.02 0.50 1.47
CA ALA A 31 -14.18 1.83 0.87
C ALA A 31 -15.23 2.67 1.60
N GLY A 32 -16.32 2.06 2.05
CA GLY A 32 -17.34 2.69 2.88
C GLY A 32 -16.77 3.27 4.16
N ALA A 33 -15.99 2.48 4.91
CA ALA A 33 -15.43 2.92 6.18
C ALA A 33 -14.44 4.09 6.03
N TYR A 34 -13.56 4.06 5.03
CA TYR A 34 -12.64 5.19 4.77
C TYR A 34 -13.39 6.44 4.30
N TYR A 35 -14.40 6.29 3.44
CA TYR A 35 -15.23 7.41 3.03
C TYR A 35 -15.99 8.04 4.22
N GLU A 36 -16.58 7.22 5.09
CA GLU A 36 -17.28 7.67 6.30
C GLU A 36 -16.33 8.31 7.33
N ALA A 37 -15.08 7.85 7.38
CA ALA A 37 -13.99 8.46 8.15
C ALA A 37 -13.48 9.79 7.57
N GLY A 38 -14.00 10.22 6.41
CA GLY A 38 -13.64 11.48 5.77
C GLY A 38 -12.35 11.43 4.94
N TYR A 39 -11.89 10.24 4.57
CA TYR A 39 -10.80 10.11 3.61
C TYR A 39 -11.28 10.51 2.22
N ALA A 40 -10.39 11.14 1.46
CA ALA A 40 -10.62 11.52 0.07
C ALA A 40 -10.39 10.35 -0.88
N GLY A 41 -9.65 9.33 -0.46
CA GLY A 41 -9.47 8.12 -1.24
C GLY A 41 -8.73 7.01 -0.51
N MET A 42 -8.43 5.94 -1.25
CA MET A 42 -7.69 4.79 -0.75
C MET A 42 -7.00 4.04 -1.88
N ILE A 43 -5.95 3.30 -1.53
CA ILE A 43 -5.30 2.31 -2.38
C ILE A 43 -5.59 0.92 -1.79
N PHE A 44 -6.14 0.02 -2.59
CA PHE A 44 -6.16 -1.40 -2.22
C PHE A 44 -4.77 -2.01 -2.38
N THR A 45 -4.34 -2.82 -1.42
CA THR A 45 -3.03 -3.49 -1.44
C THR A 45 -3.17 -4.92 -0.93
N ASP A 46 -4.13 -5.66 -1.46
CA ASP A 46 -4.30 -7.08 -1.12
C ASP A 46 -2.99 -7.87 -1.31
N HIS A 47 -2.77 -8.88 -0.46
CA HIS A 47 -1.59 -9.74 -0.53
C HIS A 47 -1.53 -10.42 -1.89
N PHE A 48 -0.48 -10.13 -2.65
CA PHE A 48 -0.25 -10.73 -3.96
C PHE A 48 0.12 -12.21 -3.83
N LEU A 49 0.32 -12.89 -4.96
CA LEU A 49 0.25 -14.35 -5.09
C LEU A 49 1.20 -15.17 -4.19
N ARG A 50 2.26 -14.56 -3.66
CA ARG A 50 3.21 -15.19 -2.73
C ARG A 50 2.99 -14.85 -1.25
N GLY A 51 2.16 -13.86 -0.95
CA GLY A 51 1.77 -13.48 0.41
C GLY A 51 0.61 -14.36 0.91
N ASN A 52 -0.10 -13.86 1.93
CA ASN A 52 -1.30 -14.51 2.46
C ASN A 52 -2.51 -14.32 1.53
N THR A 53 -2.40 -14.79 0.29
CA THR A 53 -3.45 -14.65 -0.75
C THR A 53 -4.60 -15.64 -0.56
N ALA A 54 -5.82 -15.18 -0.81
CA ALA A 54 -7.03 -15.99 -0.97
C ALA A 54 -7.25 -16.46 -2.42
N VAL A 55 -6.46 -15.96 -3.38
CA VAL A 55 -6.59 -16.31 -4.80
C VAL A 55 -6.07 -17.74 -5.05
N PRO A 56 -6.84 -18.62 -5.71
CA PRO A 56 -6.42 -20.01 -5.92
C PRO A 56 -5.14 -20.15 -6.75
N LYS A 57 -4.21 -20.97 -6.24
CA LYS A 57 -2.88 -21.17 -6.85
C LYS A 57 -2.93 -21.88 -8.21
N ASP A 58 -3.99 -22.63 -8.50
CA ASP A 58 -4.18 -23.41 -9.72
C ASP A 58 -4.86 -22.61 -10.86
N TRP A 59 -5.34 -21.39 -10.58
CA TRP A 59 -5.93 -20.56 -11.62
C TRP A 59 -4.91 -20.11 -12.68
N PRO A 60 -5.32 -19.93 -13.95
CA PRO A 60 -4.52 -19.27 -14.98
C PRO A 60 -4.08 -17.87 -14.53
N TRP A 61 -2.93 -17.41 -15.01
CA TRP A 61 -2.34 -16.12 -14.65
C TRP A 61 -3.33 -14.97 -14.82
N GLU A 62 -3.95 -14.87 -15.98
CA GLU A 62 -4.87 -13.78 -16.34
C GLU A 62 -6.05 -13.73 -15.37
N LYS A 63 -6.55 -14.90 -14.96
CA LYS A 63 -7.66 -15.00 -14.00
C LYS A 63 -7.24 -14.60 -12.59
N LYS A 64 -6.01 -14.93 -12.19
CA LYS A 64 -5.44 -14.52 -10.91
C LYS A 64 -5.32 -13.01 -10.82
N VAL A 65 -4.67 -12.38 -11.80
CA VAL A 65 -4.42 -10.92 -11.76
C VAL A 65 -5.70 -10.11 -11.96
N SER A 66 -6.63 -10.60 -12.78
CA SER A 66 -7.95 -9.98 -12.92
C SER A 66 -8.71 -9.98 -11.59
N ARG A 67 -8.56 -11.02 -10.76
CA ARG A 67 -9.23 -11.08 -9.44
C ARG A 67 -8.78 -9.95 -8.50
N TYR A 68 -7.50 -9.59 -8.51
CA TYR A 68 -7.01 -8.43 -7.77
C TYR A 68 -7.57 -7.13 -8.34
N TYR A 69 -7.62 -6.99 -9.66
CA TYR A 69 -8.18 -5.81 -10.30
C TYR A 69 -9.70 -5.66 -10.08
N ASP A 70 -10.43 -6.79 -9.96
CA ASP A 70 -11.86 -6.80 -9.65
C ASP A 70 -12.19 -6.17 -8.29
N VAL A 71 -11.28 -6.26 -7.30
CA VAL A 71 -11.42 -5.57 -5.99
C VAL A 71 -11.51 -4.06 -6.21
N TYR A 72 -10.53 -3.52 -6.93
CA TYR A 72 -10.48 -2.12 -7.32
C TYR A 72 -11.72 -1.71 -8.12
N LEU A 73 -12.11 -2.49 -9.13
CA LEU A 73 -13.28 -2.17 -9.96
C LEU A 73 -14.59 -2.17 -9.16
N ALA A 74 -14.77 -3.11 -8.24
CA ALA A 74 -15.96 -3.20 -7.41
C ALA A 74 -16.10 -1.99 -6.49
N ALA A 75 -15.02 -1.58 -5.82
CA ALA A 75 -15.01 -0.40 -4.97
C ALA A 75 -15.12 0.91 -5.78
N ARG A 76 -14.49 0.99 -6.97
CA ARG A 76 -14.64 2.14 -7.88
C ARG A 76 -16.07 2.29 -8.39
N GLU A 77 -16.75 1.18 -8.69
CA GLU A 77 -18.17 1.19 -9.05
C GLU A 77 -19.02 1.71 -7.88
N TRP A 78 -18.78 1.21 -6.67
CA TRP A 78 -19.43 1.69 -5.47
C TRP A 78 -19.17 3.19 -5.23
N ALA A 79 -17.97 3.69 -5.53
CA ALA A 79 -17.58 5.09 -5.34
C ALA A 79 -18.19 6.05 -6.38
N LYS A 80 -18.84 5.57 -7.45
CA LYS A 80 -19.45 6.44 -8.46
C LYS A 80 -20.42 7.45 -7.83
N GLY A 81 -20.23 8.72 -8.19
CA GLY A 81 -21.02 9.84 -7.69
C GLY A 81 -20.65 10.30 -6.27
N LYS A 82 -19.62 9.73 -5.64
CA LYS A 82 -19.06 10.17 -4.37
C LYS A 82 -17.78 10.97 -4.59
N ASP A 83 -17.42 11.79 -3.61
CA ASP A 83 -16.12 12.47 -3.60
C ASP A 83 -15.04 11.57 -2.98
N PHE A 84 -14.82 10.40 -3.59
CA PHE A 84 -13.92 9.36 -3.08
C PHE A 84 -13.17 8.69 -4.22
N ASP A 85 -11.85 8.78 -4.20
CA ASP A 85 -10.97 8.22 -5.23
C ASP A 85 -10.45 6.85 -4.78
N VAL A 86 -10.80 5.80 -5.52
CA VAL A 86 -10.31 4.43 -5.28
C VAL A 86 -9.20 4.16 -6.28
N LEU A 87 -8.05 3.67 -5.80
CA LEU A 87 -6.86 3.37 -6.59
C LEU A 87 -6.46 1.90 -6.43
N PHE A 88 -5.69 1.40 -7.40
CA PHE A 88 -5.20 0.02 -7.43
C PHE A 88 -3.73 -0.05 -7.01
N GLY A 89 -3.43 -1.08 -6.22
CA GLY A 89 -2.11 -1.49 -5.82
C GLY A 89 -2.14 -2.96 -5.36
N ILE A 90 -0.99 -3.45 -4.91
CA ILE A 90 -0.82 -4.79 -4.34
C ILE A 90 0.26 -4.76 -3.26
N GLU A 91 0.15 -5.65 -2.27
CA GLU A 91 1.25 -5.94 -1.36
C GLU A 91 1.98 -7.21 -1.83
N HIS A 92 3.20 -7.05 -2.33
CA HIS A 92 3.96 -8.13 -2.96
C HIS A 92 5.00 -8.74 -2.02
N ASN A 93 4.83 -10.03 -1.69
CA ASN A 93 5.85 -10.83 -1.02
C ASN A 93 6.95 -11.28 -1.98
N TYR A 94 8.18 -10.79 -1.76
CA TYR A 94 9.34 -11.11 -2.59
C TYR A 94 10.22 -12.24 -2.00
N GLY A 95 9.99 -12.65 -0.75
CA GLY A 95 10.69 -13.75 -0.09
C GLY A 95 10.90 -13.48 1.40
N HIS A 96 11.28 -14.49 2.18
CA HIS A 96 11.62 -14.36 3.61
C HIS A 96 10.52 -13.73 4.50
N GLY A 97 9.26 -13.74 4.05
CA GLY A 97 8.16 -13.05 4.72
C GLY A 97 8.20 -11.52 4.56
N LYS A 98 9.04 -10.98 3.67
CA LYS A 98 9.18 -9.56 3.40
C LYS A 98 8.29 -9.13 2.23
N GLU A 99 7.69 -7.96 2.37
CA GLU A 99 6.66 -7.45 1.46
C GLU A 99 6.93 -6.00 1.03
N VAL A 100 6.37 -5.62 -0.11
CA VAL A 100 6.45 -4.27 -0.67
C VAL A 100 5.09 -3.83 -1.19
N LEU A 101 4.69 -2.62 -0.85
CA LEU A 101 3.49 -1.97 -1.38
C LEU A 101 3.81 -1.40 -2.77
N THR A 102 3.01 -1.79 -3.75
CA THR A 102 3.19 -1.38 -5.16
C THR A 102 2.04 -0.50 -5.61
N TYR A 103 2.37 0.71 -6.07
CA TYR A 103 1.41 1.71 -6.54
C TYR A 103 1.68 2.11 -8.00
N GLY A 104 0.68 2.73 -8.64
CA GLY A 104 0.82 3.24 -10.02
C GLY A 104 0.96 2.15 -11.08
N ILE A 105 0.47 0.95 -10.77
CA ILE A 105 0.35 -0.17 -11.71
C ILE A 105 -1.13 -0.41 -12.03
N ASP A 106 -1.41 -1.25 -13.00
CA ASP A 106 -2.76 -1.62 -13.42
C ASP A 106 -2.83 -3.08 -13.90
N LEU A 107 -3.98 -3.46 -14.49
CA LEU A 107 -4.15 -4.80 -15.03
C LEU A 107 -3.24 -5.04 -16.25
N ASP A 108 -2.99 -4.03 -17.09
CA ASP A 108 -2.16 -4.17 -18.28
C ASP A 108 -0.70 -4.47 -17.90
N PHE A 109 -0.18 -3.84 -16.84
CA PHE A 109 1.12 -4.19 -16.24
C PHE A 109 1.19 -5.67 -15.87
N LEU A 110 0.20 -6.15 -15.11
CA LEU A 110 0.17 -7.52 -14.61
C LEU A 110 0.00 -8.55 -15.75
N LEU A 111 -0.76 -8.21 -16.80
CA LEU A 111 -0.90 -9.07 -17.98
C LEU A 111 0.38 -9.09 -18.85
N LYS A 112 1.11 -7.97 -18.91
CA LYS A 112 2.36 -7.86 -19.67
C LYS A 112 3.49 -8.71 -19.07
N TYR A 113 3.54 -8.84 -17.75
CA TYR A 113 4.60 -9.57 -17.04
C TYR A 113 4.03 -10.79 -16.28
N PRO A 114 3.78 -11.91 -16.98
CA PRO A 114 3.32 -13.14 -16.34
C PRO A 114 4.35 -13.70 -15.35
N ASP A 115 3.87 -14.27 -14.24
CA ASP A 115 4.67 -14.82 -13.14
C ASP A 115 5.65 -13.80 -12.50
N ILE A 116 5.33 -12.49 -12.60
CA ILE A 116 6.13 -11.42 -11.99
C ILE A 116 6.27 -11.58 -10.46
N ASP A 117 5.34 -12.30 -9.82
CA ASP A 117 5.39 -12.64 -8.39
C ASP A 117 6.60 -13.50 -8.01
N ARG A 118 7.24 -14.18 -8.98
CA ARG A 118 8.38 -15.06 -8.71
C ARG A 118 9.74 -14.38 -8.86
N LEU A 119 9.76 -13.14 -9.32
CA LEU A 119 11.02 -12.42 -9.55
C LEU A 119 11.69 -12.03 -8.22
N PRO A 120 13.02 -11.93 -8.19
CA PRO A 120 13.70 -11.26 -7.09
C PRO A 120 13.29 -9.78 -7.06
N LEU A 121 13.36 -9.16 -5.88
CA LEU A 121 12.95 -7.77 -5.67
C LEU A 121 13.62 -6.79 -6.64
N SER A 122 14.89 -7.02 -7.00
CA SER A 122 15.62 -6.17 -7.95
C SER A 122 14.98 -6.13 -9.34
N GLU A 123 14.57 -7.28 -9.89
CA GLU A 123 13.92 -7.36 -11.20
C GLU A 123 12.46 -6.92 -11.12
N TYR A 124 11.75 -7.25 -10.04
CA TYR A 124 10.40 -6.74 -9.77
C TYR A 124 10.40 -5.21 -9.77
N SER A 125 11.31 -4.60 -9.00
CA SER A 125 11.51 -3.17 -8.89
C SER A 125 11.80 -2.51 -10.24
N ARG A 126 12.75 -3.06 -11.01
CA ARG A 126 13.06 -2.57 -12.36
C ARG A 126 11.82 -2.53 -13.25
N LEU A 127 11.01 -3.59 -13.27
CA LEU A 127 9.80 -3.65 -14.11
C LEU A 127 8.71 -2.68 -13.64
N VAL A 128 8.51 -2.54 -12.33
CA VAL A 128 7.57 -1.56 -11.76
C VAL A 128 8.01 -0.14 -12.13
N HIS A 129 9.29 0.18 -12.01
CA HIS A 129 9.83 1.50 -12.38
C HIS A 129 9.73 1.79 -13.87
N GLU A 130 9.99 0.80 -14.73
CA GLU A 130 9.80 0.91 -16.19
C GLU A 130 8.34 1.13 -16.57
N TRP A 131 7.39 0.62 -15.78
CA TRP A 131 5.96 0.91 -15.95
C TRP A 131 5.57 2.31 -15.45
N GLY A 132 6.40 2.92 -14.60
CA GLY A 132 6.11 4.20 -13.96
C GLY A 132 5.53 4.06 -12.54
N GLY A 133 5.51 2.87 -11.97
CA GLY A 133 5.01 2.61 -10.61
C GLY A 133 5.96 3.06 -9.50
N PHE A 134 5.56 2.77 -8.27
CA PHE A 134 6.25 3.17 -7.04
C PHE A 134 6.23 2.05 -6.01
N LEU A 135 7.32 1.90 -5.27
CA LEU A 135 7.49 0.87 -4.25
C LEU A 135 7.80 1.46 -2.88
N SER A 136 6.95 1.15 -1.90
CA SER A 136 7.24 1.39 -0.49
C SER A 136 7.40 0.08 0.25
N MET A 137 8.48 -0.11 1.02
CA MET A 137 8.62 -1.33 1.83
C MET A 137 7.45 -1.42 2.81
N ALA A 138 6.74 -2.54 2.82
CA ALA A 138 5.71 -2.79 3.83
C ALA A 138 6.40 -3.12 5.16
N HIS A 139 5.94 -2.51 6.26
CA HIS A 139 6.31 -2.80 7.65
C HIS A 139 7.74 -3.34 7.84
N PRO A 140 8.80 -2.57 7.52
CA PRO A 140 10.15 -3.11 7.21
C PRO A 140 10.79 -3.95 8.31
N PHE A 141 10.43 -3.67 9.57
CA PHE A 141 10.99 -4.27 10.77
C PHE A 141 9.98 -5.12 11.56
N ARG A 142 8.83 -5.46 10.96
CA ARG A 142 7.86 -6.37 11.58
C ARG A 142 8.51 -7.70 11.93
N ASP A 143 8.41 -8.09 13.19
CA ASP A 143 8.95 -9.35 13.71
C ASP A 143 7.80 -10.31 14.09
N ARG A 144 7.58 -11.31 13.25
CA ARG A 144 6.54 -12.35 13.43
C ARG A 144 7.14 -13.69 13.03
N ASP A 145 6.60 -14.78 13.57
CA ASP A 145 7.13 -16.14 13.40
C ASP A 145 7.32 -16.62 11.93
N TYR A 146 6.63 -15.99 10.98
CA TYR A 146 6.72 -16.31 9.55
C TYR A 146 7.75 -15.46 8.77
N ILE A 147 8.41 -14.51 9.43
CA ILE A 147 9.37 -13.57 8.84
C ILE A 147 10.78 -13.95 9.27
N ASP A 148 11.67 -14.08 8.30
CA ASP A 148 13.09 -14.31 8.57
C ASP A 148 13.80 -12.98 8.83
N MET A 149 13.95 -12.66 10.12
CA MET A 149 14.59 -11.43 10.58
C MET A 149 16.12 -11.41 10.40
N SER A 150 16.74 -12.50 9.94
CA SER A 150 18.15 -12.47 9.53
C SER A 150 18.35 -11.76 8.18
N VAL A 151 17.27 -11.60 7.42
CA VAL A 151 17.22 -10.84 6.17
C VAL A 151 16.68 -9.44 6.46
N GLY A 152 17.55 -8.44 6.27
CA GLY A 152 17.18 -7.04 6.44
C GLY A 152 16.36 -6.49 5.27
N PRO A 153 15.82 -5.27 5.41
CA PRO A 153 15.20 -4.55 4.30
C PRO A 153 16.20 -4.25 3.18
N GLU A 154 15.70 -4.12 1.96
CA GLU A 154 16.49 -3.86 0.75
C GLU A 154 16.17 -2.48 0.13
N PRO A 155 16.42 -1.36 0.85
CA PRO A 155 16.00 -0.02 0.46
C PRO A 155 16.57 0.45 -0.89
N GLN A 156 17.69 -0.12 -1.35
CA GLN A 156 18.30 0.21 -2.63
C GLN A 156 17.42 -0.08 -3.86
N TYR A 157 16.35 -0.87 -3.71
CA TYR A 157 15.40 -1.19 -4.77
C TYR A 157 14.05 -0.49 -4.61
N LEU A 158 13.92 0.44 -3.65
CA LEU A 158 12.65 0.99 -3.23
C LEU A 158 12.63 2.52 -3.33
N ASP A 159 11.43 3.08 -3.39
CA ASP A 159 11.20 4.52 -3.48
C ASP A 159 10.86 5.15 -2.12
N ALA A 160 10.34 4.35 -1.18
CA ALA A 160 9.98 4.76 0.18
C ALA A 160 10.02 3.58 1.17
N LEU A 161 9.80 3.90 2.45
CA LEU A 161 9.62 2.94 3.53
C LEU A 161 8.31 3.22 4.27
N GLU A 162 7.51 2.20 4.58
CA GLU A 162 6.39 2.34 5.50
C GLU A 162 6.93 2.53 6.92
N VAL A 163 7.03 3.79 7.34
CA VAL A 163 7.58 4.18 8.65
C VAL A 163 6.54 4.15 9.76
N PHE A 164 5.26 4.10 9.38
CA PHE A 164 4.16 3.87 10.30
C PHE A 164 3.22 2.84 9.72
N ASN A 165 3.21 1.68 10.35
CA ASN A 165 2.17 0.69 10.20
C ASN A 165 1.40 0.62 11.52
N TYR A 166 0.07 0.76 11.48
CA TYR A 166 -0.75 0.80 12.69
C TYR A 166 -0.67 -0.48 13.54
N HIS A 167 -0.45 -1.63 12.91
CA HIS A 167 -0.37 -2.93 13.58
C HIS A 167 1.06 -3.34 13.98
N ASN A 168 2.05 -2.48 13.73
CA ASN A 168 3.41 -2.67 14.22
C ASN A 168 3.57 -2.19 15.66
N TYR A 169 4.53 -2.79 16.37
CA TYR A 169 4.99 -2.26 17.64
C TYR A 169 5.71 -0.91 17.42
N PRO A 170 5.65 0.02 18.38
CA PRO A 170 6.31 1.32 18.27
C PRO A 170 7.79 1.22 17.89
N GLU A 171 8.52 0.26 18.46
CA GLU A 171 9.95 0.05 18.21
C GLU A 171 10.24 -0.44 16.77
N GLU A 172 9.29 -1.11 16.12
CA GLU A 172 9.40 -1.53 14.72
C GLU A 172 9.24 -0.30 13.79
N ASN A 173 8.31 0.59 14.10
CA ASN A 173 8.11 1.86 13.38
C ASN A 173 9.30 2.82 13.60
N GLU A 174 9.85 2.91 14.82
CA GLU A 174 11.05 3.72 15.11
C GLU A 174 12.26 3.29 14.27
N LYS A 175 12.52 1.99 14.13
CA LYS A 175 13.58 1.48 13.24
C LYS A 175 13.33 1.83 11.78
N ALA A 176 12.08 1.82 11.32
CA ALA A 176 11.74 2.23 9.96
C ALA A 176 12.01 3.72 9.73
N VAL A 177 11.73 4.56 10.72
CA VAL A 177 12.10 5.99 10.71
C VAL A 177 13.62 6.17 10.67
N GLU A 178 14.37 5.43 11.49
CA GLU A 178 15.84 5.48 11.49
C GLU A 178 16.42 5.10 10.13
N LEU A 179 15.93 4.02 9.52
CA LEU A 179 16.37 3.60 8.19
C LEU A 179 16.01 4.63 7.10
N ALA A 180 14.83 5.25 7.18
CA ALA A 180 14.45 6.32 6.26
C ALA A 180 15.42 7.51 6.33
N ARG A 181 15.85 7.89 7.55
CA ARG A 181 16.88 8.92 7.77
C ARG A 181 18.23 8.53 7.21
N GLU A 182 18.67 7.29 7.43
CA GLU A 182 19.96 6.78 6.96
C GLU A 182 20.04 6.72 5.43
N THR A 183 18.95 6.33 4.77
CA THR A 183 18.88 6.14 3.32
C THR A 183 18.46 7.41 2.57
N GLY A 184 17.84 8.38 3.24
CA GLY A 184 17.26 9.57 2.63
C GLY A 184 15.97 9.30 1.84
N LEU A 185 15.38 8.11 1.99
CA LEU A 185 14.09 7.76 1.41
C LEU A 185 12.95 8.44 2.21
N PRO A 186 11.87 8.87 1.55
CA PRO A 186 10.69 9.36 2.24
C PRO A 186 9.94 8.20 2.90
N GLY A 187 9.15 8.52 3.91
CA GLY A 187 8.23 7.59 4.55
C GLY A 187 6.90 7.46 3.83
N THR A 188 6.20 6.35 4.07
CA THR A 188 4.75 6.20 3.91
C THR A 188 4.13 5.77 5.23
N SER A 189 2.81 5.93 5.35
CA SER A 189 2.05 5.48 6.51
C SER A 189 0.80 4.75 6.04
N GLY A 190 0.52 3.61 6.66
CA GLY A 190 -0.56 2.70 6.28
C GLY A 190 -1.20 2.04 7.48
N GLY A 191 -2.48 1.71 7.34
CA GLY A 191 -3.26 1.10 8.40
C GLY A 191 -3.07 -0.41 8.49
N ASP A 192 -2.71 -1.05 7.37
CA ASP A 192 -2.66 -2.51 7.23
C ASP A 192 -4.00 -3.13 7.70
N VAL A 193 -5.08 -2.45 7.29
CA VAL A 193 -6.41 -2.71 7.81
C VAL A 193 -7.02 -3.93 7.11
N HIS A 194 -7.48 -4.88 7.91
CA HIS A 194 -8.08 -6.14 7.44
C HIS A 194 -9.61 -6.20 7.64
N ILE A 195 -10.16 -5.31 8.47
CA ILE A 195 -11.58 -5.22 8.79
C ILE A 195 -12.02 -3.76 8.86
N TYR A 196 -13.20 -3.43 8.33
CA TYR A 196 -13.72 -2.06 8.22
C TYR A 196 -13.96 -1.34 9.56
N THR A 197 -13.87 -2.06 10.68
CA THR A 197 -14.01 -1.52 12.05
C THR A 197 -12.66 -1.31 12.75
N ASP A 198 -11.54 -1.48 12.05
CA ASP A 198 -10.21 -1.40 12.64
C ASP A 198 -9.86 0.03 13.09
N GLY A 199 -9.04 0.13 14.14
CA GLY A 199 -8.53 1.39 14.66
C GLY A 199 -7.50 2.07 13.75
N GLY A 200 -6.90 1.36 12.79
CA GLY A 200 -6.01 1.96 11.79
C GLY A 200 -6.70 3.02 10.94
N ILE A 201 -8.01 2.89 10.77
CA ILE A 201 -8.87 3.91 10.15
C ILE A 201 -8.91 5.13 11.09
N ASN A 202 -8.59 6.31 10.55
CA ASN A 202 -8.37 7.56 11.29
C ASN A 202 -7.04 7.70 12.05
N ASN A 203 -6.09 6.76 11.87
CA ASN A 203 -4.80 6.86 12.54
C ASN A 203 -3.61 6.74 11.61
N SER A 204 -3.84 6.40 10.35
CA SER A 204 -2.81 6.07 9.37
C SER A 204 -3.16 6.58 7.96
N GLY A 205 -2.25 6.42 7.01
CA GLY A 205 -2.39 6.93 5.64
C GLY A 205 -1.51 8.14 5.38
N ILE A 206 -1.80 8.84 4.28
CA ILE A 206 -1.11 10.06 3.88
C ILE A 206 -2.11 11.19 3.66
N ALA A 207 -1.65 12.43 3.78
CA ALA A 207 -2.40 13.62 3.42
C ALA A 207 -1.76 14.28 2.20
N LEU A 208 -2.56 14.52 1.17
CA LEU A 208 -2.15 15.07 -0.12
C LEU A 208 -2.64 16.51 -0.28
N PRO A 209 -1.90 17.36 -1.02
CA PRO A 209 -2.28 18.74 -1.29
C PRO A 209 -3.37 18.87 -2.36
N LYS A 210 -3.49 17.84 -3.22
CA LYS A 210 -4.52 17.70 -4.24
C LYS A 210 -4.98 16.24 -4.27
N ARG A 211 -6.15 15.99 -4.85
CA ARG A 211 -6.64 14.62 -5.05
C ARG A 211 -5.75 13.88 -6.03
N ALA A 212 -5.49 12.61 -5.72
CA ALA A 212 -4.94 11.63 -6.65
C ALA A 212 -6.09 10.78 -7.18
N ARG A 213 -6.52 11.05 -8.42
CA ARG A 213 -7.63 10.37 -9.09
C ARG A 213 -7.18 9.13 -9.85
N THR A 214 -5.89 9.02 -10.12
CA THR A 214 -5.27 7.84 -10.76
C THR A 214 -4.03 7.39 -10.00
N GLY A 215 -3.57 6.17 -10.29
CA GLY A 215 -2.32 5.65 -9.70
C GLY A 215 -1.11 6.48 -10.12
N GLU A 216 -1.09 7.00 -11.33
CA GLU A 216 -0.02 7.86 -11.85
C GLU A 216 0.03 9.19 -11.09
N GLU A 217 -1.12 9.84 -10.87
CA GLU A 217 -1.20 11.08 -10.07
C GLU A 217 -0.73 10.88 -8.63
N LEU A 218 -1.04 9.71 -8.03
CA LEU A 218 -0.51 9.34 -6.71
C LEU A 218 1.02 9.21 -6.77
N VAL A 219 1.56 8.48 -7.75
CA VAL A 219 3.01 8.29 -7.88
C VAL A 219 3.74 9.61 -8.11
N GLU A 220 3.18 10.53 -8.89
CA GLU A 220 3.73 11.88 -9.07
C GLU A 220 3.88 12.62 -7.74
N LEU A 221 2.84 12.61 -6.90
CA LEU A 221 2.86 13.25 -5.57
C LEU A 221 3.87 12.59 -4.63
N LEU A 222 3.93 11.25 -4.62
CA LEU A 222 4.87 10.50 -3.81
C LEU A 222 6.32 10.79 -4.22
N ARG A 223 6.62 10.77 -5.53
CA ARG A 223 7.96 11.08 -6.04
C ARG A 223 8.36 12.54 -5.83
N ALA A 224 7.40 13.47 -5.91
CA ALA A 224 7.61 14.87 -5.58
C ALA A 224 7.83 15.11 -4.06
N ARG A 225 7.52 14.11 -3.22
CA ARG A 225 7.52 14.21 -1.76
C ARG A 225 6.62 15.33 -1.24
N ASP A 226 5.55 15.60 -1.98
CA ASP A 226 4.57 16.64 -1.69
C ASP A 226 3.35 16.04 -0.98
N TYR A 227 3.60 15.55 0.24
CA TYR A 227 2.59 14.94 1.10
C TYR A 227 3.03 14.96 2.57
N ARG A 228 2.09 14.61 3.45
CA ARG A 228 2.31 14.38 4.88
C ARG A 228 1.90 12.97 5.25
N LEU A 229 2.56 12.41 6.26
CA LEU A 229 2.18 11.14 6.85
C LEU A 229 1.11 11.38 7.90
N VAL A 230 0.12 10.50 7.99
CA VAL A 230 -0.74 10.41 9.16
C VAL A 230 -0.11 9.41 10.11
N TYR A 231 0.45 9.86 11.22
CA TYR A 231 1.08 9.02 12.24
C TYR A 231 0.28 9.19 13.53
N GLU A 232 -0.43 8.12 13.95
CA GLU A 232 -1.34 8.16 15.11
C GLU A 232 -2.31 9.36 15.07
N GLY A 233 -2.87 9.62 13.89
CA GLY A 233 -3.81 10.72 13.66
C GLY A 233 -3.19 12.12 13.62
N ARG A 234 -1.86 12.24 13.56
CA ARG A 234 -1.13 13.51 13.43
C ARG A 234 -0.40 13.61 12.10
N LEU A 235 -0.28 14.82 11.56
CA LEU A 235 0.52 15.04 10.37
C LEU A 235 2.01 15.12 10.70
N MET A 236 2.82 14.35 9.97
CA MET A 236 4.28 14.40 10.00
C MET A 236 4.84 14.62 8.60
N ASP A 237 6.04 15.20 8.51
CA ASP A 237 6.72 15.36 7.22
C ASP A 237 7.14 14.00 6.68
N CYS A 238 6.91 13.76 5.38
CA CYS A 238 7.30 12.51 4.74
C CYS A 238 8.83 12.34 4.64
N ASN A 239 9.61 13.42 4.75
CA ASN A 239 11.07 13.35 4.73
C ASN A 239 11.69 13.04 6.10
N ILE A 240 10.88 12.91 7.15
CA ILE A 240 11.23 12.53 8.53
C ILE A 240 12.68 12.86 8.89
N LEU A 241 12.95 14.16 9.07
CA LEU A 241 14.20 14.67 9.64
C LEU A 241 14.18 14.51 11.16
#